data_AF-X6EV81-F1
#
_entry.id   AF-X6EV81-F1
#
_cell.length_a   1.000
_cell.length_b   1.000
_cell.length_c   1.000
_cell.angle_alpha   90.00
_cell.angle_beta   90.00
_cell.angle_gamma   90.00
#
_symmetry.space_group_name_H-M   'P 1'
#
loop_
_entity.id
_entity.type
_entity.pdbx_description
1 polymer ?
#
loop_
_entity_poly.entity_id
_entity_poly.type
_entity_poly.pdbx_seq_one_letter_code
_entity_poly.pdbx_strand_id
1 'polypeptide(L)' 'MLQELGGSTVIGPLLVGLNKPVQIVSLNAKDSDIVNMAAIAAYTAGA' A
#
# COMPACT_ATOMS: atom_id res chain seq x y z
N MET A 1 0.15 16.95 -5.21
CA MET A 1 -0.30 17.20 -6.60
C MET A 1 -1.40 16.23 -7.07
N LEU A 2 -1.16 14.96 -7.45
CA LEU A 2 -2.26 14.08 -7.96
C LEU A 2 -3.33 13.74 -6.90
N GLN A 3 -2.91 13.50 -5.65
CA GLN A 3 -3.83 13.20 -4.55
C GLN A 3 -4.67 14.42 -4.13
N GLU A 4 -4.14 15.63 -4.31
CA GLU A 4 -4.77 16.89 -3.88
C GLU A 4 -5.65 17.54 -4.98
N LEU A 5 -5.34 17.30 -6.26
CA LEU A 5 -6.06 17.90 -7.39
C LEU A 5 -7.20 17.01 -7.93
N GLY A 6 -7.18 15.70 -7.64
CA GLY A 6 -8.08 14.72 -8.27
C GLY A 6 -9.17 14.13 -7.36
N GLY A 7 -9.23 14.48 -6.07
CA GLY A 7 -10.16 13.86 -5.11
C GLY A 7 -10.00 12.34 -4.99
N SER A 8 -8.88 11.80 -5.47
CA SER A 8 -8.63 10.37 -5.59
C SER A 8 -7.83 9.87 -4.40
N THR A 9 -8.18 8.68 -3.92
CA THR A 9 -7.38 8.00 -2.90
C THR A 9 -6.18 7.36 -3.58
N VAL A 10 -5.00 7.95 -3.39
CA VAL A 10 -3.75 7.31 -3.80
C VAL A 10 -3.41 6.24 -2.79
N ILE A 11 -3.36 4.99 -3.25
CA ILE A 11 -2.75 3.88 -2.52
C ILE A 11 -1.24 3.95 -2.79
N GLY A 12 -0.45 3.85 -1.72
CA GLY A 12 0.99 4.10 -1.68
C GLY A 12 1.82 3.22 -2.63
N PRO A 13 3.15 3.37 -2.61
CA PRO A 13 4.03 2.66 -3.54
C PRO A 13 3.85 1.15 -3.40
N LEU A 14 3.54 0.49 -4.52
CA LEU A 14 3.40 -0.96 -4.58
C LEU A 14 4.76 -1.59 -4.89
N LEU A 15 5.27 -2.37 -3.93
CA LEU A 15 6.46 -3.16 -4.12
C LEU A 15 6.09 -4.48 -4.83
N VAL A 16 6.81 -4.80 -5.89
CA VAL A 16 6.63 -6.02 -6.70
C VAL A 16 7.99 -6.63 -7.06
N GLY A 17 8.00 -7.90 -7.47
CA GLY A 17 9.22 -8.58 -7.93
C GLY A 17 10.16 -9.04 -6.81
N LEU A 18 9.72 -9.02 -5.56
CA LEU A 18 10.47 -9.56 -4.41
C LEU A 18 10.18 -11.05 -4.22
N ASN A 19 11.16 -11.79 -3.66
CA ASN A 19 11.00 -13.22 -3.33
C ASN A 19 9.94 -13.50 -2.26
N LYS A 20 9.62 -12.50 -1.44
CA LYS A 20 8.55 -12.57 -0.43
C LYS A 20 7.68 -11.32 -0.55
N PRO A 21 6.36 -11.44 -0.33
CA PRO A 21 5.45 -10.31 -0.39
C PRO A 21 5.71 -9.37 0.79
N VAL A 22 6.03 -8.12 0.46
CA VAL A 22 6.32 -7.05 1.42
C VAL A 22 5.72 -5.77 0.87
N GLN A 23 5.04 -5.00 1.72
CA GLN A 23 4.59 -3.64 1.41
C GLN A 23 5.08 -2.70 2.51
N ILE A 24 5.32 -1.44 2.15
CA ILE A 24 5.81 -0.42 3.08
C ILE A 24 4.78 0.69 3.25
N VAL A 25 4.74 1.27 4.44
CA VAL A 25 3.90 2.42 4.78
C VAL A 25 4.76 3.52 5.40
N SER A 26 4.33 4.77 5.24
CA SER A 26 4.97 5.91 5.90
C SER A 26 4.79 5.83 7.42
N LEU A 27 5.75 6.33 8.19
CA LEU A 27 5.70 6.32 9.67
C LEU A 27 4.51 7.10 10.24
N ASN A 28 3.96 8.05 9.48
CA ASN A 28 2.79 8.86 9.83
C ASN A 28 1.52 8.40 9.10
N ALA A 29 1.48 7.17 8.58
CA ALA A 29 0.33 6.62 7.89
C ALA A 29 -0.88 6.49 8.82
N LYS A 30 -2.09 6.56 8.26
CA LYS A 30 -3.32 6.27 9.00
C LYS A 30 -3.48 4.76 9.18
N ASP A 31 -4.25 4.36 10.19
CA ASP A 31 -4.57 2.95 10.44
C ASP A 31 -5.18 2.26 9.20
N SER A 32 -6.00 2.99 8.45
CA SER A 32 -6.59 2.50 7.19
C SER A 32 -5.54 2.16 6.14
N ASP A 33 -4.47 2.95 6.04
CA ASP A 33 -3.40 2.73 5.07
C ASP A 33 -2.58 1.51 5.45
N ILE A 34 -2.34 1.31 6.76
CA ILE A 34 -1.67 0.14 7.31
C ILE A 34 -2.44 -1.14 6.96
N VAL A 35 -3.74 -1.17 7.26
CA VAL A 35 -4.57 -2.35 6.99
C VAL A 35 -4.70 -2.63 5.50
N ASN A 36 -4.86 -1.59 4.66
CA ASN A 36 -4.94 -1.75 3.22
C ASN A 36 -3.63 -2.33 2.65
N MET A 37 -2.47 -1.82 3.07
CA MET A 37 -1.17 -2.33 2.60
C MET A 37 -0.89 -3.74 3.12
N ALA A 38 -1.31 -4.07 4.35
CA ALA A 38 -1.24 -5.43 4.87
C ALA A 38 -2.12 -6.40 4.08
N ALA A 39 -3.34 -5.99 3.71
CA ALA A 39 -4.25 -6.81 2.88
C ALA A 39 -3.65 -7.09 1.50
N ILE A 40 -3.03 -6.09 0.87
CA ILE A 40 -2.34 -6.26 -0.41
C ILE A 40 -1.14 -7.21 -0.27
N ALA A 41 -0.31 -7.05 0.77
CA ALA A 41 0.82 -7.96 1.02
C ALA A 41 0.34 -9.41 1.24
N ALA A 42 -0.72 -9.59 2.04
CA ALA A 42 -1.30 -10.90 2.32
C ALA A 42 -1.91 -11.56 1.07
N TYR A 43 -2.60 -10.79 0.23
CA TYR A 43 -3.13 -11.27 -1.04
C TYR A 43 -2.02 -11.84 -1.93
N THR A 44 -0.93 -11.09 -2.08
CA THR A 44 0.24 -11.52 -2.88
C THR A 44 0.95 -12.73 -2.27
N ALA A 45 0.77 -13.02 -0.98
CA ALA A 45 1.33 -14.22 -0.34
C ALA A 45 0.58 -15.52 -0.66
N GLY A 46 -0.71 -15.42 -1.00
CA GLY A 46 -1.55 -16.57 -1.36
C GLY A 46 -1.62 -16.82 -2.87
N ALA A 47 -1.02 -15.95 -3.68
CA ALA A 47 -1.01 -16.01 -5.14
C ALA A 47 0.22 -16.76 -5.69
#